data_AF-A0A6P0TD86-F1
#
_entry.id   AF-A0A6P0TD86-F1
#
_cell.length_a   1.000
_cell.length_b   1.000
_cell.length_c   1.000
_cell.angle_alpha   90.00
_cell.angle_beta   90.00
_cell.angle_gamma   90.00
#
_symmetry.space_group_name_H-M   'P 1'
#
loop_
_entity.id
_entity.type
_entity.pdbx_description
1 polymer ?
#
loop_
_entity_poly.entity_id
_entity_poly.type
_entity_poly.pdbx_seq_one_letter_code
_entity_poly.pdbx_strand_id
1 'polypeptide(L)' 'MTEVIGIDLGGTAIKMGRFDAQGNCLQSLTIATPQPPHPEAVLATFVKAIAQLDPDR' A
#
# COMPACT_ATOMS: atom_id res chain seq x y z
N MET A 1 -5.76 -15.11 -11.12
CA MET A 1 -6.75 -15.00 -10.03
C MET A 1 -6.97 -13.52 -9.76
N THR A 2 -8.13 -13.14 -9.21
CA THR A 2 -8.37 -11.74 -8.83
C THR A 2 -7.71 -11.48 -7.48
N GLU A 3 -6.83 -10.49 -7.43
CA GLU A 3 -6.15 -10.03 -6.22
C GLU A 3 -6.52 -8.57 -5.97
N VAL A 4 -6.44 -8.13 -4.72
CA VAL A 4 -6.71 -6.75 -4.31
C VAL A 4 -5.58 -6.21 -3.45
N ILE A 5 -5.39 -4.89 -3.47
CA ILE A 5 -4.49 -4.20 -2.54
C ILE A 5 -5.33 -3.55 -1.43
N GLY A 6 -5.11 -3.97 -0.19
CA GLY A 6 -5.62 -3.30 1.00
C GLY A 6 -4.68 -2.16 1.41
N ILE A 7 -5.24 -1.02 1.81
CA ILE A 7 -4.50 0.18 2.23
C ILE A 7 -5.09 0.70 3.54
N ASP A 8 -4.24 0.86 4.55
CA ASP A 8 -4.53 1.50 5.83
C ASP A 8 -3.59 2.71 6.01
N LEU A 9 -4.15 3.91 5.90
CA LEU A 9 -3.43 5.19 6.04
C LEU A 9 -3.58 5.71 7.48
N GLY A 10 -2.51 5.59 8.25
CA GLY A 10 -2.38 6.21 9.56
C GLY A 10 -1.59 7.53 9.52
N GLY A 11 -1.61 8.28 10.63
CA GLY A 11 -0.85 9.53 10.75
C GLY A 11 0.68 9.34 10.72
N THR A 12 1.16 8.16 11.12
CA THR A 12 2.61 7.85 11.20
C THR A 12 3.06 6.83 10.18
N ALA A 13 2.19 5.88 9.84
CA ALA A 13 2.53 4.79 8.93
C ALA A 13 1.38 4.49 7.98
N ILE A 14 1.74 4.06 6.79
CA ILE A 14 0.87 3.49 5.77
C ILE A 14 1.16 1.99 5.74
N LYS A 15 0.13 1.17 5.94
CA LYS A 15 0.21 -0.29 5.82
C LYS A 15 -0.52 -0.72 4.56
N MET A 16 0.13 -1.57 3.77
CA MET A 16 -0.43 -2.06 2.51
C MET A 16 -0.18 -3.55 2.39
N GLY A 17 -1.08 -4.25 1.71
CA GLY A 17 -0.89 -5.66 1.41
C GLY A 17 -1.69 -6.11 0.20
N ARG A 18 -1.20 -7.17 -0.46
CA ARG A 18 -1.87 -7.83 -1.57
C ARG A 18 -2.53 -9.10 -1.08
N PHE A 19 -3.80 -9.28 -1.39
CA PHE A 19 -4.64 -10.35 -0.85
C PHE A 19 -5.34 -11.11 -1.96
N ASP A 20 -5.46 -12.43 -1.78
CA ASP A 20 -6.31 -13.27 -2.63
C ASP A 20 -7.79 -13.14 -2.26
N ALA A 21 -8.67 -13.79 -3.03
CA ALA A 21 -10.11 -13.77 -2.82
C ALA A 21 -10.57 -14.48 -1.53
N GLN A 22 -9.69 -15.25 -0.89
CA GLN A 22 -9.95 -15.92 0.39
C GLN A 22 -9.51 -15.04 1.58
N GLY A 23 -8.87 -13.91 1.31
CA GLY A 23 -8.37 -12.98 2.31
C GLY A 23 -6.98 -13.34 2.85
N ASN A 24 -6.26 -14.27 2.21
CA ASN A 24 -4.88 -14.55 2.59
C ASN A 24 -3.98 -13.40 2.15
N CYS A 25 -3.08 -12.97 3.05
CA CYS A 25 -2.08 -11.96 2.74
C CYS A 25 -0.93 -12.61 1.97
N LEU A 26 -0.77 -12.26 0.70
CA LEU A 26 0.29 -12.77 -0.18
C LEU A 26 1.59 -11.97 -0.01
N GLN A 27 1.45 -10.66 0.19
CA GLN A 27 2.57 -9.76 0.44
C GLN A 27 2.10 -8.55 1.25
N SER A 28 2.98 -7.97 2.06
CA SER A 28 2.69 -6.75 2.82
C SER A 28 3.89 -5.82 2.89
N LEU A 29 3.60 -4.54 3.09
CA LEU A 29 4.58 -3.48 3.24
C LEU A 29 4.07 -2.47 4.28
N THR A 30 4.97 -1.95 5.10
CA THR A 30 4.71 -0.80 5.97
C THR A 30 5.73 0.28 5.66
N ILE A 31 5.25 1.50 5.41
CA ILE A 31 6.07 2.68 5.10
C ILE A 31 5.64 3.85 5.97
N ALA A 32 6.55 4.80 6.20
CA ALA A 32 6.22 6.01 6.93
C ALA A 32 5.22 6.88 6.13
N THR A 33 4.24 7.46 6.82
CA THR A 33 3.42 8.52 6.25
C THR A 33 4.28 9.76 6.09
N PRO A 34 4.35 10.37 4.89
CA PRO A 34 5.08 11.62 4.69
C PRO A 34 4.66 12.70 5.69
N GLN A 35 5.63 13.50 6.15
CA GLN A 35 5.38 14.63 7.06
C GLN A 35 5.89 15.92 6.43
N PRO A 36 5.03 16.95 6.28
CA PRO A 36 3.59 16.94 6.56
C PRO A 36 2.78 16.00 5.63
N PRO A 37 1.61 15.49 6.06
CA PRO A 37 0.83 14.49 5.33
C PRO A 37 -0.01 15.11 4.21
N HIS A 38 0.63 15.83 3.30
CA HIS A 38 -0.05 16.43 2.15
C HIS A 38 -0.54 15.36 1.15
N PRO A 39 -1.75 15.53 0.57
CA PRO A 39 -2.32 14.54 -0.34
C PRO A 39 -1.39 14.12 -1.48
N GLU A 40 -0.64 15.04 -2.08
CA GLU A 40 0.26 14.77 -3.20
C GLU A 40 1.44 13.87 -2.78
N ALA A 41 2.01 14.12 -1.60
CA ALA A 41 3.12 13.34 -1.06
C ALA A 41 2.66 11.93 -0.66
N VAL A 42 1.46 11.81 -0.07
CA VAL A 42 0.84 10.53 0.26
C VAL A 42 0.54 9.74 -1.01
N LEU A 43 -0.03 10.38 -2.03
CA LEU A 43 -0.29 9.74 -3.32
C LEU A 43 1.00 9.21 -3.97
N ALA A 44 2.07 10.02 -4.01
CA ALA A 44 3.37 9.58 -4.52
C ALA A 44 3.91 8.37 -3.75
N THR A 45 3.67 8.32 -2.43
CA THR A 45 4.05 7.20 -1.57
C THR A 45 3.23 5.95 -1.90
N PHE A 46 1.92 6.07 -2.12
CA PHE A 46 1.08 4.96 -2.56
C PHE A 46 1.54 4.37 -3.89
N VAL A 47 1.80 5.20 -4.91
CA VAL A 47 2.24 4.72 -6.24
C VAL A 47 3.53 3.89 -6.12
N LYS A 48 4.51 4.36 -5.35
CA LYS A 48 5.77 3.63 -5.11
C LYS A 48 5.57 2.33 -4.34
N ALA A 49 4.62 2.30 -3.41
CA ALA A 49 4.32 1.12 -2.62
C ALA A 49 3.53 0.07 -3.41
N ILE A 50 2.60 0.50 -4.25
CA ILE A 50 1.85 -0.36 -5.17
C ILE A 50 2.81 -1.04 -6.14
N ALA A 51 3.74 -0.30 -6.76
CA ALA A 51 4.74 -0.88 -7.66
C ALA A 51 5.67 -1.92 -7.00
N GLN A 52 5.84 -1.86 -5.66
CA GLN A 52 6.58 -2.89 -4.91
C GLN A 52 5.72 -4.10 -4.57
N LEU A 53 4.42 -3.89 -4.33
CA LEU A 53 3.48 -4.96 -4.01
C LEU A 53 3.00 -5.72 -5.25
N ASP A 54 2.91 -5.06 -6.40
CA ASP A 54 2.46 -5.62 -7.67
C ASP A 54 3.34 -5.11 -8.83
N PRO A 55 4.58 -5.62 -8.98
CA PRO A 55 5.54 -5.11 -9.96
C PRO A 55 5.14 -5.40 -11.42
N ASP A 56 4.24 -6.35 -11.65
CA ASP A 56 3.81 -6.80 -12.97
C ASP A 56 2.55 -6.06 -13.46
N ARG A 57 2.09 -5.03 -12.74
CA ARG A 57 0.81 -4.36 -13.01
C ARG A 57 0.76 -2.86 -12.67
#